data_AF-A0A257B2W0-F1
#
_entry.id   AF-A0A257B2W0-F1
#
_cell.length_a   1.000
_cell.length_b   1.000
_cell.length_c   1.000
_cell.angle_alpha   90.00
_cell.angle_beta   90.00
_cell.angle_gamma   90.00
#
_symmetry.space_group_name_H-M   'P 1'
#
loop_
_entity.id
_entity.type
_entity.pdbx_description
1 polymer ?
#
loop_
_entity_poly.entity_id
_entity_poly.type
_entity_poly.pdbx_seq_one_letter_code
_entity_poly.pdbx_strand_id
1 'polypeptide(L)'
;MGFFPLILVGIILLPLSWLEIQRYVTARLAGKASDAARARLGRRLLSAGLLLVVTGMAGFGVGEFRSSFAPAQLAVYLMICALLALAVVATMIYDIRAVVRQSLRDFHDRDAEGERFQAFLAREADAAAELSKPELSNGERQRVRRESSR
;
A
#
# COMPACT_ATOMS: atom_id res chain seq x y z
N MET A 1 26.85 -8.87 -26.01
CA MET A 1 26.82 -8.53 -24.56
C MET A 1 25.38 -8.29 -24.06
N GLY A 2 24.41 -9.16 -24.41
CA GLY A 2 22.99 -8.99 -24.06
C GLY A 2 22.57 -9.52 -22.69
N PHE A 3 23.45 -10.27 -22.02
CA PHE A 3 23.15 -10.97 -20.76
C PHE A 3 23.18 -10.06 -19.52
N PHE A 4 24.00 -9.01 -19.53
CA PHE A 4 24.19 -8.15 -18.37
C PHE A 4 22.88 -7.51 -17.85
N PRO A 5 22.01 -6.90 -18.69
CA PRO A 5 20.75 -6.35 -18.19
C PRO A 5 19.80 -7.42 -17.66
N LEU A 6 19.78 -8.62 -18.27
CA LEU A 6 18.92 -9.71 -17.80
C LEU A 6 19.37 -10.25 -16.44
N ILE A 7 20.69 -10.41 -16.24
CA ILE A 7 21.28 -10.84 -14.97
C ILE A 7 21.01 -9.78 -13.90
N LEU A 8 21.18 -8.49 -14.22
CA LEU A 8 20.91 -7.40 -13.28
C LEU A 8 19.42 -7.38 -12.86
N VAL A 9 18.51 -7.52 -13.82
CA VAL A 9 17.07 -7.58 -13.58
C VAL A 9 16.70 -8.82 -12.76
N GLY A 10 17.32 -9.97 -13.03
CA GLY A 10 17.14 -11.18 -12.22
C GLY A 10 17.61 -11.00 -10.78
N ILE A 11 18.82 -10.47 -10.57
CA ILE A 11 19.39 -10.22 -9.22
C ILE A 11 18.53 -9.24 -8.41
N ILE A 12 17.88 -8.27 -9.06
CA ILE A 12 17.03 -7.29 -8.38
C ILE A 12 15.61 -7.83 -8.16
N LEU A 13 14.99 -8.44 -9.17
CA LEU A 13 13.61 -8.94 -9.11
C LEU A 13 13.45 -10.12 -8.15
N LEU A 14 14.44 -11.00 -8.07
CA LEU A 14 14.36 -12.22 -7.28
C LEU A 14 14.24 -11.94 -5.76
N PRO A 15 15.09 -11.10 -5.13
CA PRO A 15 14.90 -10.71 -3.74
C PRO A 15 13.64 -9.87 -3.51
N LEU A 16 13.24 -9.00 -4.46
CA LEU A 16 12.01 -8.22 -4.34
C LEU A 16 10.75 -9.11 -4.36
N SER A 17 10.71 -10.08 -5.27
CA SER A 17 9.62 -11.05 -5.37
C SER A 17 9.58 -11.95 -4.13
N TRP A 18 10.75 -12.35 -3.64
CA TRP A 18 10.89 -13.12 -2.41
C TRP A 18 10.35 -12.38 -1.19
N LEU A 19 10.68 -11.10 -1.02
CA LEU A 19 10.17 -10.27 0.09
C LEU A 19 8.65 -10.13 0.05
N GLU A 20 8.06 -9.98 -1.14
CA GLU A 20 6.61 -9.90 -1.30
C GLU A 20 5.91 -11.23 -1.01
N ILE A 21 6.50 -12.35 -1.42
CA ILE A 21 6.02 -13.68 -1.05
C ILE A 21 6.08 -13.86 0.46
N GLN A 22 7.18 -13.48 1.12
CA GLN A 22 7.29 -13.57 2.57
C GLN A 22 6.23 -12.73 3.29
N ARG A 23 5.97 -11.50 2.83
CA ARG A 23 4.90 -10.63 3.36
C ARG A 23 3.52 -11.26 3.21
N TYR A 24 3.25 -11.91 2.07
CA TYR A 24 2.00 -12.62 1.87
C TYR A 24 1.87 -13.85 2.79
N VAL A 25 2.96 -14.61 2.95
CA VAL A 25 3.00 -15.80 3.81
C VAL A 25 2.79 -15.40 5.27
N THR A 26 3.46 -14.37 5.77
CA THR A 26 3.25 -13.88 7.15
C THR A 26 1.83 -13.36 7.36
N ALA A 27 1.26 -12.62 6.42
CA ALA A 27 -0.13 -12.17 6.48
C ALA A 27 -1.13 -13.35 6.48
N ARG A 28 -0.82 -14.44 5.77
CA ARG A 28 -1.63 -15.66 5.73
C ARG A 28 -1.49 -16.52 6.99
N LEU A 29 -0.33 -16.49 7.65
CA LEU A 29 -0.11 -17.16 8.92
C LEU A 29 -0.77 -16.40 10.10
N ALA A 30 -0.87 -15.07 10.00
CA ALA A 30 -1.53 -14.22 11.00
C ALA A 30 -3.07 -14.23 10.94
N GLY A 31 -3.68 -14.87 9.93
CA GLY A 31 -5.14 -14.95 9.81
C GLY A 31 -5.62 -15.15 8.36
N LYS A 32 -6.89 -14.82 8.08
CA LYS A 32 -7.40 -14.82 6.70
C LYS A 32 -6.70 -13.73 5.90
N ALA A 33 -5.76 -14.14 5.03
CA ALA A 33 -5.15 -13.23 4.06
C ALA A 33 -6.27 -12.55 3.24
N SER A 34 -6.38 -11.23 3.38
CA SER A 34 -7.35 -10.43 2.62
C SER A 34 -7.17 -10.67 1.12
N ASP A 35 -8.27 -10.76 0.37
CA ASP A 35 -8.26 -10.87 -1.09
C ASP A 35 -7.45 -9.73 -1.74
N ALA A 36 -7.39 -8.57 -1.08
CA ALA A 36 -6.56 -7.44 -1.49
C ALA A 36 -5.05 -7.74 -1.45
N ALA A 37 -4.59 -8.53 -0.47
CA ALA A 37 -3.19 -8.94 -0.35
C ALA A 37 -2.81 -9.96 -1.43
N ARG A 38 -3.71 -10.91 -1.73
CA ARG A 38 -3.52 -11.87 -2.83
C ARG A 38 -3.49 -11.17 -4.19
N ALA A 39 -4.41 -10.24 -4.43
CA ALA A 39 -4.45 -9.47 -5.68
C ALA A 39 -3.20 -8.58 -5.85
N ARG A 40 -2.66 -8.02 -4.76
CA ARG A 40 -1.42 -7.24 -4.78
C ARG A 40 -0.21 -8.12 -5.15
N LEU A 41 -0.07 -9.27 -4.49
CA LEU A 41 1.01 -10.22 -4.79
C LEU A 41 0.95 -10.66 -6.27
N GLY A 42 -0.25 -11.03 -6.75
CA GLY A 42 -0.44 -11.45 -8.14
C GLY A 42 -0.03 -10.36 -9.15
N ARG A 43 -0.41 -9.10 -8.90
CA ARG A 43 -0.01 -7.97 -9.76
C ARG A 43 1.51 -7.76 -9.78
N ARG A 44 2.16 -7.83 -8.62
CA ARG A 44 3.62 -7.63 -8.50
C ARG A 44 4.43 -8.75 -9.15
N LEU A 45 3.97 -9.99 -9.02
CA LEU A 45 4.57 -11.13 -9.70
C LEU A 45 4.37 -11.05 -11.22
N LEU A 46 3.19 -10.58 -11.66
CA LEU A 46 2.90 -10.40 -13.08
C LEU A 46 3.74 -9.28 -13.71
N SER A 47 3.89 -8.13 -13.03
CA SER A 47 4.75 -7.04 -13.51
C SER A 47 6.23 -7.42 -13.49
N ALA A 48 6.68 -8.16 -12.48
CA ALA A 48 8.03 -8.73 -12.43
C ALA A 48 8.30 -9.69 -13.61
N GLY A 49 7.36 -10.61 -13.86
CA GLY A 49 7.44 -11.53 -15.00
C GLY A 49 7.46 -10.81 -16.33
N LEU A 50 6.60 -9.80 -16.50
CA LEU A 50 6.55 -8.99 -17.71
C LEU A 50 7.87 -8.24 -17.94
N LEU A 51 8.44 -7.63 -16.88
CA LEU A 51 9.72 -6.93 -16.95
C LEU A 51 10.88 -7.87 -17.36
N LEU A 52 10.87 -9.11 -16.86
CA LEU A 52 11.85 -10.12 -17.22
C LEU A 52 11.74 -10.51 -18.70
N VAL A 53 10.51 -10.69 -19.21
CA VAL A 53 10.26 -10.97 -20.63
C VAL A 53 10.73 -9.80 -21.51
N VAL A 54 10.37 -8.56 -21.16
CA VAL A 54 10.79 -7.36 -21.92
C VAL A 54 12.29 -7.21 -21.93
N THR A 55 12.94 -7.41 -20.78
CA THR A 55 14.41 -7.31 -20.66
C THR A 55 15.10 -8.44 -21.43
N GLY A 56 14.51 -9.64 -21.45
CA GLY A 56 14.99 -10.76 -22.25
C GLY A 56 14.90 -10.50 -23.74
N MET A 57 13.76 -10.01 -24.21
CA MET A 57 13.59 -9.64 -25.60
C MET A 57 14.52 -8.47 -25.99
N ALA A 58 14.54 -7.38 -25.22
CA ALA A 58 15.41 -6.26 -25.53
C ALA A 58 16.91 -6.62 -25.47
N GLY A 59 17.32 -7.44 -24.49
CA GLY A 59 18.70 -7.83 -24.25
C GLY A 59 19.23 -8.86 -25.24
N PHE A 60 18.45 -9.89 -25.59
CA PHE A 60 18.87 -10.95 -26.52
C PHE A 60 18.50 -10.66 -27.97
N GLY A 61 17.28 -10.18 -28.21
CA GLY A 61 16.73 -10.20 -29.55
C GLY A 61 17.33 -9.15 -30.48
N VAL A 62 17.70 -7.96 -29.99
CA VAL A 62 18.18 -6.89 -30.89
C VAL A 62 19.53 -7.22 -31.55
N GLY A 63 20.39 -7.99 -30.87
CA GLY A 63 21.71 -8.38 -31.39
C GLY A 63 21.62 -9.53 -32.41
N GLU A 64 20.95 -10.62 -32.05
CA GLU A 64 20.88 -11.83 -32.89
C GLU A 64 19.78 -11.76 -33.96
N PHE A 65 18.71 -10.98 -33.76
CA PHE A 65 17.65 -10.89 -34.76
C PHE A 65 18.04 -10.02 -35.95
N ARG A 66 18.96 -9.06 -35.74
CA ARG A 66 19.37 -8.13 -36.80
C ARG A 66 20.18 -8.82 -37.91
N SER A 67 20.85 -9.93 -37.60
CA SER A 67 21.60 -10.74 -38.58
C SER A 67 20.77 -11.87 -39.19
N SER A 68 19.70 -12.30 -38.53
CA SER A 68 19.01 -13.57 -38.85
C SER A 68 17.63 -13.39 -39.49
N PHE A 69 17.05 -12.18 -39.44
CA PHE A 69 15.67 -11.92 -39.89
C PHE A 69 15.60 -10.80 -40.94
N ALA A 70 14.58 -10.87 -41.79
CA ALA A 70 14.31 -9.83 -42.78
C ALA A 70 13.88 -8.51 -42.11
N PRO A 71 14.09 -7.34 -42.75
CA PRO A 71 13.77 -6.03 -42.16
C PRO A 71 12.31 -5.90 -41.67
N ALA A 72 11.35 -6.51 -42.38
CA ALA A 72 9.94 -6.52 -41.99
C ALA A 72 9.69 -7.28 -40.67
N GLN A 73 10.38 -8.40 -40.46
CA GLN A 73 10.28 -9.19 -39.23
C GLN A 73 10.92 -8.45 -38.05
N LEU A 74 12.03 -7.74 -38.29
CA LEU A 74 12.65 -6.86 -37.30
C LEU A 74 11.72 -5.71 -36.89
N ALA A 75 11.00 -5.11 -37.83
CA ALA A 75 10.02 -4.06 -37.52
C ALA A 75 8.87 -4.56 -36.64
N VAL A 76 8.32 -5.75 -36.96
CA VAL A 76 7.29 -6.39 -36.12
C VAL A 76 7.83 -6.71 -34.73
N TYR A 77 9.05 -7.22 -34.64
CA TYR A 77 9.72 -7.49 -33.37
C TYR A 77 9.85 -6.23 -32.49
N LEU A 78 10.32 -5.12 -33.07
CA LEU A 78 10.46 -3.85 -32.36
C LEU A 78 9.11 -3.29 -31.91
N MET A 79 8.07 -3.45 -32.73
CA MET A 79 6.71 -3.06 -32.36
C MET A 79 6.18 -3.88 -31.18
N ILE A 80 6.42 -5.19 -31.14
CA ILE A 80 6.05 -6.05 -30.00
C ILE A 80 6.80 -5.59 -28.73
N CYS A 81 8.11 -5.34 -28.84
CA CYS A 81 8.90 -4.81 -27.72
C CYS A 81 8.36 -3.46 -27.21
N ALA A 82 7.97 -2.55 -28.10
CA ALA A 82 7.39 -1.27 -27.72
C ALA A 82 6.04 -1.43 -27.00
N LEU A 83 5.16 -2.31 -27.50
CA LEU A 83 3.88 -2.62 -26.85
C LEU A 83 4.07 -3.24 -25.46
N LEU A 84 5.03 -4.17 -25.33
CA LEU A 84 5.37 -4.76 -24.05
C LEU A 84 5.95 -3.74 -23.07
N ALA A 85 6.82 -2.84 -23.54
CA ALA A 85 7.35 -1.75 -22.71
C ALA A 85 6.23 -0.81 -22.24
N LEU A 86 5.28 -0.47 -23.13
CA LEU A 86 4.11 0.32 -22.77
C LEU A 86 3.24 -0.39 -21.73
N ALA A 87 3.04 -1.71 -21.87
CA ALA A 87 2.33 -2.52 -20.90
C ALA A 87 3.03 -2.50 -19.52
N VAL A 88 4.36 -2.63 -19.48
CA VAL A 88 5.14 -2.50 -18.24
C VAL A 88 4.89 -1.13 -17.59
N VAL A 89 5.04 -0.04 -18.35
CA VAL A 89 4.80 1.31 -17.84
C VAL A 89 3.37 1.48 -17.30
N ALA A 90 2.37 0.98 -18.02
CA ALA A 90 0.98 1.01 -17.57
C ALA A 90 0.77 0.25 -16.25
N THR A 91 1.37 -0.94 -16.11
CA THR A 91 1.31 -1.71 -14.85
C THR A 91 2.02 -0.99 -13.70
N MET A 92 3.16 -0.32 -13.95
CA MET A 92 3.85 0.47 -12.93
C MET A 92 3.01 1.66 -12.46
N ILE A 93 2.40 2.42 -13.38
CA ILE A 93 1.51 3.54 -13.04
C ILE A 93 0.35 3.04 -12.18
N TYR A 94 -0.23 1.90 -12.53
CA TYR A 94 -1.31 1.30 -11.76
C TYR A 94 -0.86 0.90 -10.35
N ASP A 95 0.34 0.31 -10.19
CA ASP A 95 0.87 -0.08 -8.88
C ASP A 95 1.19 1.14 -8.02
N ILE A 96 1.80 2.19 -8.59
CA ILE A 96 2.03 3.48 -7.89
C ILE A 96 0.71 4.05 -7.39
N ARG A 97 -0.31 4.09 -8.23
CA ARG A 97 -1.64 4.58 -7.83
C ARG A 97 -2.25 3.74 -6.70
N ALA A 98 -2.06 2.42 -6.73
CA ALA A 98 -2.54 1.54 -5.67
C ALA A 98 -1.81 1.77 -4.35
N VAL A 99 -0.49 1.98 -4.40
CA VAL A 99 0.32 2.32 -3.22
C VAL A 99 -0.07 3.67 -2.65
N VAL A 100 -0.17 4.71 -3.48
CA VAL A 100 -0.59 6.06 -3.04
C VAL A 100 -1.98 6.03 -2.41
N ARG A 101 -2.94 5.33 -3.03
CA ARG A 101 -4.28 5.20 -2.46
C ARG A 101 -4.28 4.47 -1.12
N GLN A 102 -3.42 3.46 -0.95
CA GLN A 102 -3.26 2.79 0.34
C GLN A 102 -2.65 3.73 1.38
N SER A 103 -1.54 4.39 1.06
CA SER A 103 -0.88 5.32 1.98
C SER A 103 -1.79 6.47 2.42
N LEU A 104 -2.63 6.99 1.51
CA LEU A 104 -3.62 8.01 1.85
C LEU A 104 -4.71 7.48 2.80
N ARG A 105 -5.16 6.23 2.62
CA ARG A 105 -6.13 5.61 3.53
C ARG A 105 -5.52 5.37 4.90
N ASP A 106 -4.31 4.80 4.95
CA ASP A 106 -3.61 4.55 6.21
C ASP A 106 -3.31 5.87 6.94
N PHE A 107 -3.07 6.97 6.22
CA PHE A 107 -2.91 8.30 6.80
C PHE A 107 -4.23 8.85 7.38
N HIS A 108 -5.33 8.77 6.61
CA HIS A 108 -6.65 9.18 7.09
C HIS A 108 -7.16 8.35 8.27
N ASP A 109 -6.88 7.04 8.28
CA ASP A 109 -7.26 6.16 9.40
C ASP A 109 -6.47 6.52 10.66
N ARG A 110 -5.19 6.90 10.55
CA ARG A 110 -4.40 7.40 11.68
C ARG A 110 -4.90 8.74 12.22
N ASP A 111 -5.31 9.65 11.35
CA ASP A 111 -5.90 10.92 11.78
C ASP A 111 -7.23 10.68 12.50
N ALA A 112 -8.06 9.78 11.97
CA ALA A 112 -9.32 9.38 12.60
C ALA A 112 -9.11 8.65 13.95
N GLU A 113 -8.05 7.83 14.06
CA GLU A 113 -7.64 7.23 15.34
C GLU A 113 -7.13 8.29 16.33
N GLY A 114 -6.41 9.30 15.85
CA GLY A 114 -5.99 10.47 16.64
C GLY A 114 -7.17 11.26 17.19
N GLU A 115 -8.19 11.53 16.37
CA GLU A 115 -9.43 12.18 16.81
C GLU A 115 -10.20 11.34 17.83
N ARG A 116 -10.29 10.01 17.63
CA ARG A 116 -10.93 9.09 18.59
C ARG A 116 -10.18 9.04 19.92
N PHE A 117 -8.84 9.09 19.88
CA PHE A 117 -8.01 9.12 21.08
C PHE A 117 -8.15 10.45 21.83
N GLN A 118 -8.18 11.58 21.13
CA GLN A 118 -8.46 12.88 21.75
C GLN A 118 -9.87 12.94 22.35
N ALA A 119 -10.88 12.41 21.66
CA ALA A 119 -12.24 12.32 22.18
C ALA A 119 -12.34 11.40 23.42
N PHE A 120 -11.53 10.34 23.48
CA PHE A 120 -11.42 9.47 24.65
C PHE A 120 -10.81 10.21 25.85
N LEU A 121 -9.68 10.92 25.65
CA LEU A 121 -9.03 11.71 26.71
C LEU A 121 -9.91 12.86 27.22
N ALA A 122 -10.64 13.53 26.34
CA ALA A 122 -11.57 14.59 26.72
C ALA A 122 -12.72 14.05 27.60
N ARG A 123 -13.24 12.85 27.28
CA ARG A 123 -14.26 12.19 28.11
C ARG A 123 -13.72 11.76 29.47
N GLU A 124 -12.49 11.29 29.56
CA GLU A 124 -11.85 10.97 30.86
C GLU A 124 -11.61 12.23 31.71
N ALA A 125 -11.21 13.34 31.08
CA ALA A 125 -11.04 14.63 31.75
C ALA A 125 -12.37 15.18 32.28
N ASP A 126 -13.44 15.09 31.50
CA ASP A 126 -14.79 15.50 31.93
C ASP A 126 -15.34 14.60 33.05
N ALA A 127 -15.11 13.29 32.99
CA ALA A 127 -15.48 12.36 34.06
C ALA A 127 -14.72 12.65 35.37
N ALA A 128 -13.43 13.01 35.30
CA ALA A 128 -12.65 13.44 36.45
C ALA A 128 -13.10 14.81 37.00
N ALA A 129 -13.57 15.71 36.14
CA ALA A 129 -14.15 17.00 36.53
C ALA A 129 -15.52 16.83 37.22
N GLU A 130 -16.33 15.83 36.86
CA GLU A 130 -17.57 15.52 37.56
C GLU A 130 -17.34 14.90 38.95
N LEU A 131 -16.30 14.09 39.13
CA LEU A 131 -15.89 13.52 40.42
C LEU A 131 -15.25 14.53 41.38
N SER A 132 -14.83 15.70 40.89
CA SER A 132 -14.25 16.78 41.70
C SER A 132 -15.21 17.94 41.97
N LYS A 133 -16.46 17.86 41.50
CA LYS A 133 -17.53 18.73 42.01
C LYS A 133 -17.75 18.35 43.46
N PRO A 134 -17.49 19.24 44.43
CA PRO A 134 -17.83 18.95 45.81
C PRO A 134 -19.33 18.69 45.83
N GLU A 135 -19.74 17.52 46.36
CA GLU A 135 -21.12 17.33 46.79
C GLU A 135 -21.42 18.48 47.76
N LEU A 136 -22.09 19.52 47.27
CA LEU A 136 -22.72 20.50 48.12
C LEU A 136 -23.71 19.71 48.97
N SER A 137 -23.26 19.45 50.19
CA SER A 137 -23.96 18.80 51.27
C SER A 137 -25.44 19.11 51.20
N ASN A 138 -26.26 18.07 51.22
CA ASN A 138 -27.73 18.18 51.21
C ASN A 138 -28.29 19.11 52.31
N GLY A 139 -27.46 19.56 53.27
CA GLY A 139 -27.79 20.62 54.23
C GLY A 139 -27.84 22.05 53.65
N GLU A 140 -27.05 22.40 52.64
CA GLU A 140 -27.02 23.78 52.08
C GLU A 140 -28.21 24.06 51.15
N ARG A 141 -28.70 23.07 50.41
CA ARG A 141 -29.90 23.22 49.57
C ARG A 141 -31.17 23.48 50.37
N GLN A 142 -31.22 23.05 51.64
CA GLN A 142 -32.37 23.33 52.51
C GLN A 142 -32.33 24.72 53.16
N ARG A 143 -31.14 25.32 53.35
CA ARG A 143 -31.04 26.70 53.87
C ARG A 143 -31.47 27.74 52.86
N VAL A 144 -31.02 27.62 51.61
CA VAL A 144 -31.37 28.57 50.54
C VAL A 144 -32.89 28.58 50.26
N ARG A 145 -33.57 27.43 50.37
CA ARG A 145 -35.03 27.36 50.20
C ARG A 145 -35.81 28.01 51.34
N ARG A 146 -35.25 28.09 52.56
CA ARG A 146 -35.89 28.75 53.70
C ARG A 146 -35.68 30.26 53.71
N GLU A 147 -34.58 30.76 53.18
CA GLU A 147 -34.32 32.20 53.08
C GLU A 147 -35.08 32.87 51.92
N SER A 148 -35.35 32.15 50.83
CA SER A 148 -36.15 32.66 49.70
C SER A 148 -37.66 32.77 49.98
N SER A 149 -38.14 32.37 51.17
CA SER A 149 -39.57 32.39 51.55
C SER A 149 -39.91 33.45 52.61
N ARG A 150 -39.03 34.42 52.85
CA ARG A 150 -39.30 35.64 53.62
C ARG A 150 -39.18 36.85 52.71
#